data_AF-A0A7Y6XP76-F1
#
_entry.id   AF-A0A7Y6XP76-F1
#
_cell.length_a   1.000
_cell.length_b   1.000
_cell.length_c   1.000
_cell.angle_alpha   90.00
_cell.angle_beta   90.00
_cell.angle_gamma   90.00
#
_symmetry.space_group_name_H-M   'P 1'
#
loop_
_entity.id
_entity.type
_entity.pdbx_description
1 polymer ?
#
loop_
_entity_poly.entity_id
_entity_poly.type
_entity_poly.pdbx_seq_one_letter_code
_entity_poly.pdbx_strand_id
1 'polypeptide(L)' 'MILSGREIKREMGKGINIEPFSESQLNPNSYNLKLHNELMV' A
#
# COMPACT_ATOMS: atom_id res chain seq x y z
N MET A 1 -7.97 -14.28 5.86
CA MET A 1 -7.23 -14.48 4.59
C MET A 1 -6.46 -13.20 4.30
N ILE A 2 -5.20 -13.29 3.87
CA ILE A 2 -4.37 -12.11 3.55
C ILE A 2 -4.45 -11.88 2.04
N LEU A 3 -4.54 -10.62 1.61
CA LEU A 3 -4.54 -10.26 0.19
C LEU A 3 -3.15 -10.44 -0.41
N SER A 4 -3.08 -11.03 -1.59
CA SER A 4 -1.86 -10.97 -2.40
C SER A 4 -1.62 -9.54 -2.91
N GLY A 5 -0.39 -9.22 -3.30
CA GLY A 5 -0.06 -7.92 -3.91
C GLY A 5 -0.92 -7.62 -5.14
N ARG A 6 -1.21 -8.63 -5.96
CA ARG A 6 -2.10 -8.48 -7.13
C ARG A 6 -3.51 -8.08 -6.74
N GLU A 7 -4.02 -8.61 -5.63
CA GLU A 7 -5.34 -8.25 -5.10
C GLU A 7 -5.32 -6.85 -4.50
N ILE A 8 -4.29 -6.49 -3.74
CA ILE A 8 -4.10 -5.11 -3.24
C ILE A 8 -4.20 -4.12 -4.41
N LYS A 9 -3.48 -4.37 -5.51
CA LYS A 9 -3.52 -3.53 -6.73
C LYS A 9 -4.92 -3.49 -7.38
N ARG A 10 -5.65 -4.62 -7.41
CA ARG A 10 -6.99 -4.71 -8.02
C ARG A 10 -8.06 -3.96 -7.23
N GLU A 11 -7.92 -3.89 -5.91
CA GLU A 11 -8.86 -3.21 -5.01
C GLU A 11 -8.56 -1.71 -4.80
N MET A 12 -7.48 -1.20 -5.40
CA MET A 12 -7.16 0.24 -5.41
C MET A 12 -8.33 1.05 -5.98
N GLY A 13 -8.76 2.09 -5.25
CA GLY A 13 -9.88 2.96 -5.61
C GLY A 13 -11.27 2.34 -5.44
N LYS A 14 -11.38 1.08 -5.00
CA LYS A 14 -12.66 0.40 -4.71
C LYS A 14 -12.86 0.18 -3.22
N GLY A 15 -11.84 -0.38 -2.58
CA GLY A 15 -11.83 -0.67 -1.14
C GLY A 15 -10.50 -0.35 -0.46
N ILE A 16 -9.44 -0.13 -1.23
CA ILE A 16 -8.13 0.31 -0.74
C ILE A 16 -7.82 1.65 -1.39
N ASN A 17 -7.44 2.65 -0.60
CA ASN A 17 -6.86 3.89 -1.12
C ASN A 17 -5.50 4.16 -0.47
N ILE A 18 -4.46 4.28 -1.29
CA ILE A 18 -3.09 4.57 -0.86
C ILE A 18 -2.58 5.69 -1.75
N GLU A 19 -2.30 6.84 -1.17
CA GLU A 19 -1.83 8.01 -1.91
C GLU A 19 -0.63 8.63 -1.18
N PRO A 20 0.55 8.73 -1.83
CA PRO A 20 0.86 8.23 -3.18
C PRO A 20 1.02 6.70 -3.26
N PHE A 21 0.54 6.09 -4.35
CA PHE A 21 0.76 4.67 -4.66
C PHE A 21 2.00 4.47 -5.55
N SER A 22 2.81 3.45 -5.24
CA SER A 22 3.97 3.04 -6.02
C SER A 22 4.04 1.52 -6.16
N GLU A 23 4.01 1.00 -7.39
CA GLU A 23 4.07 -0.45 -7.65
C GLU A 23 5.34 -1.10 -7.11
N SER A 24 6.45 -0.36 -7.00
CA SER A 24 7.71 -0.87 -6.45
C SER A 24 7.66 -1.20 -4.95
N GLN A 25 6.63 -0.74 -4.24
CA GLN A 25 6.42 -1.00 -2.81
C GLN A 25 5.46 -2.18 -2.57
N LEU A 26 4.92 -2.76 -3.64
CA LEU A 26 4.01 -3.89 -3.60
C LEU A 26 4.79 -5.21 -3.46
N ASN A 27 4.47 -5.97 -2.43
CA ASN A 27 5.05 -7.29 -2.15
C ASN A 27 4.04 -8.40 -2.49
N PRO A 28 4.46 -9.69 -2.47
CA PRO A 28 3.54 -10.80 -2.76
C PRO A 28 2.25 -10.81 -1.94
N ASN A 29 2.25 -10.25 -0.74
CA ASN A 29 1.11 -10.23 0.18
C ASN A 29 1.09 -9.01 1.12
N SER A 30 1.75 -7.92 0.75
CA SER A 30 1.78 -6.68 1.54
C SER A 30 2.12 -5.46 0.68
N TYR A 31 2.06 -4.27 1.28
CA TYR A 31 2.54 -3.04 0.68
C TYR A 31 3.36 -2.27 1.72
N ASN A 32 4.59 -1.90 1.39
CA ASN A 32 5.47 -1.17 2.30
C ASN A 32 5.05 0.31 2.38
N LEU A 33 4.82 0.84 3.58
CA LEU A 33 4.66 2.29 3.81
C LEU A 33 6.02 2.95 4.07
N LYS A 34 6.06 4.28 3.98
CA LYS A 34 7.24 5.09 4.28
C LYS A 34 6.96 5.97 5.50
N LEU A 35 8.01 6.23 6.27
CA LEU A 35 7.95 7.21 7.34
C LEU A 35 7.83 8.62 6.74
N HIS A 36 6.96 9.45 7.32
CA HIS A 36 6.84 10.85 6.94
C HIS A 36 8.05 11.64 7.45
N ASN A 37 8.37 12.77 6.80
CA ASN A 37 9.50 13.63 7.20
C ASN A 37 9.21 14.51 8.42
N GLU A 38 7.98 14.48 8.92
CA GLU A 38 7.54 15.21 10.11
C GLU A 38 7.19 14.21 11.21
N LEU A 39 7.63 14.52 12.43
CA LEU A 39 7.32 13.77 13.64
C LEU A 39 6.66 14.73 14.63
N MET A 40 5.59 14.29 15.28
CA MET A 40 5.01 15.03 16.39
C MET A 40 5.82 14.72 17.65
N VAL A 41 6.26 15.77 18.33
CA VAL A 41 7.04 15.72 19.58
C VAL A 41 6.25 16.29 20.75
#